data_AF-A0A848ZJP4-F1
#
_entry.id   AF-A0A848ZJP4-F1
#
_cell.length_a   1.000
_cell.length_b   1.000
_cell.length_c   1.000
_cell.angle_alpha   90.00
_cell.angle_beta   90.00
_cell.angle_gamma   90.00
#
_symmetry.space_group_name_H-M   'P 1'
#
loop_
_entity.id
_entity.type
_entity.pdbx_description
1 polymer ?
#
loop_
_entity_poly.entity_id
_entity_poly.type
_entity_poly.pdbx_seq_one_letter_code
_entity_poly.pdbx_strand_id
1 'polypeptide(L)'
;MDIENFCTYMKDEMTGWKAKTYDLVRKMEKMSPDPDKNRAASIAEMGVIIDRAEQILEKLEKECPVNWDAEKAELDQMICDISDRWSEASEMSPDDFD
;
A
#
# COMPACT_ATOMS: atom_id res chain seq x y z
N MET A 1 10.96 18.82 -2.78
CA MET A 1 10.69 18.07 -1.54
C MET A 1 12.02 17.50 -1.09
N ASP A 2 12.39 17.62 0.19
CA ASP A 2 13.56 16.94 0.74
C ASP A 2 13.20 15.49 1.12
N ILE A 3 14.23 14.69 1.41
CA ILE A 3 14.05 13.26 1.71
C ILE A 3 13.26 13.02 3.00
N GLU A 4 13.37 13.90 4.00
CA GLU A 4 12.65 13.78 5.27
C GLU A 4 11.14 13.97 5.07
N ASN A 5 10.75 15.02 4.36
CA ASN A 5 9.35 15.27 4.02
C ASN A 5 8.79 14.19 3.09
N PHE A 6 9.61 13.68 2.16
CA PHE A 6 9.23 12.57 1.29
C PHE A 6 8.94 11.29 2.09
N CYS A 7 9.87 10.88 2.96
CA CYS A 7 9.70 9.70 3.80
C CYS A 7 8.48 9.83 4.72
N THR A 8 8.26 11.01 5.32
CA THR A 8 7.09 11.28 6.17
C THR A 8 5.79 11.11 5.39
N TYR A 9 5.68 11.80 4.24
CA TYR A 9 4.50 11.71 3.37
C TYR A 9 4.21 10.26 2.95
N MET A 10 5.24 9.55 2.48
CA MET A 10 5.08 8.17 2.01
C MET A 10 4.72 7.19 3.13
N LYS A 11 5.21 7.42 4.35
CA LYS A 11 4.80 6.62 5.52
C LYS A 11 3.34 6.84 5.89
N ASP A 12 2.86 8.07 5.81
CA ASP A 12 1.46 8.39 6.04
C ASP A 12 0.59 7.70 4.97
N GLU A 13 1.00 7.75 3.70
CA GLU A 13 0.35 7.00 2.62
C GLU A 13 0.33 5.49 2.89
N MET A 14 1.46 4.88 3.25
CA MET A 14 1.51 3.44 3.56
C MET A 14 0.65 3.08 4.77
N THR A 15 0.58 3.95 5.77
CA THR A 15 -0.32 3.78 6.93
C THR A 15 -1.79 3.76 6.49
N GLY A 16 -2.18 4.69 5.61
CA GLY A 16 -3.52 4.74 5.03
C GLY A 16 -3.84 3.47 4.24
N TRP A 17 -2.94 3.04 3.34
CA TRP A 17 -3.12 1.81 2.57
C TRP A 17 -3.19 0.55 3.43
N LYS A 18 -2.43 0.49 4.52
CA LYS A 18 -2.45 -0.62 5.48
C LYS A 18 -3.79 -0.71 6.20
N ALA A 19 -4.34 0.43 6.64
CA ALA A 19 -5.66 0.49 7.25
C ALA A 19 -6.76 0.05 6.27
N LYS A 20 -6.74 0.60 5.05
CA LYS A 20 -7.66 0.23 3.96
C LYS A 20 -7.61 -1.27 3.66
N THR A 21 -6.42 -1.85 3.51
CA THR A 21 -6.20 -3.28 3.26
C THR A 21 -6.75 -4.13 4.42
N TYR A 22 -6.49 -3.71 5.66
CA TYR A 22 -6.99 -4.40 6.86
C TYR A 22 -8.53 -4.44 6.90
N ASP A 23 -9.20 -3.34 6.53
CA ASP A 23 -10.65 -3.30 6.49
C ASP A 23 -11.23 -4.17 5.37
N LEU A 24 -10.55 -4.29 4.23
CA LEU A 24 -10.94 -5.25 3.19
C LEU A 24 -10.85 -6.69 3.66
N VAL A 25 -9.78 -7.08 4.37
CA VAL A 25 -9.66 -8.40 5.01
C VAL A 25 -10.86 -8.65 5.92
N ARG A 26 -11.16 -7.71 6.82
CA ARG A 26 -12.28 -7.82 7.76
C ARG A 26 -13.65 -7.91 7.07
N LYS A 27 -13.88 -7.15 6.00
CA LYS A 27 -15.13 -7.23 5.22
C LYS A 27 -15.24 -8.59 4.54
N MET A 28 -14.16 -9.07 3.92
CA MET A 28 -14.11 -10.37 3.25
C MET A 28 -14.43 -11.52 4.22
N GLU A 29 -13.78 -11.57 5.38
CA GLU A 29 -14.01 -12.60 6.41
C GLU A 29 -15.46 -12.61 6.94
N LYS A 30 -16.13 -11.44 6.99
CA LYS A 30 -17.53 -11.34 7.44
C LYS A 30 -18.54 -11.81 6.39
N MET A 31 -18.22 -11.71 5.11
CA MET A 31 -19.15 -12.05 4.02
C MET A 31 -19.27 -13.55 3.79
N SER A 32 -18.17 -14.31 3.92
CA SER A 32 -18.17 -15.75 3.71
C SER A 32 -17.03 -16.44 4.46
N PRO A 33 -17.26 -17.62 5.06
CA PRO A 33 -16.19 -18.47 5.57
C PRO A 33 -15.31 -19.08 4.45
N ASP A 34 -15.78 -19.05 3.19
CA ASP A 34 -15.01 -19.39 2.00
C ASP A 34 -14.95 -18.16 1.08
N PRO A 35 -13.95 -17.28 1.25
CA PRO A 35 -13.85 -16.05 0.49
C PRO A 35 -13.43 -16.31 -0.96
N ASP A 36 -13.86 -15.42 -1.86
CA ASP A 36 -13.41 -15.44 -3.25
C ASP A 36 -11.86 -15.42 -3.30
N LYS A 37 -11.28 -16.46 -3.90
CA LYS A 37 -9.83 -16.66 -3.95
C LYS A 37 -9.11 -15.55 -4.71
N ASN A 38 -9.72 -14.99 -5.75
CA ASN A 38 -9.12 -13.90 -6.51
C ASN A 38 -9.07 -12.64 -5.65
N ARG A 39 -10.18 -12.33 -4.96
CA ARG A 39 -10.24 -11.22 -4.01
C ARG A 39 -9.22 -11.38 -2.88
N ALA A 40 -9.15 -12.57 -2.29
CA ALA A 40 -8.19 -12.86 -1.23
C ALA A 40 -6.74 -12.73 -1.72
N ALA A 41 -6.46 -13.16 -2.95
CA ALA A 41 -5.15 -12.99 -3.57
C ALA A 41 -4.80 -11.50 -3.79
N SER A 42 -5.68 -10.70 -4.36
CA SER A 42 -5.44 -9.27 -4.57
C SER A 42 -5.19 -8.53 -3.24
N ILE A 43 -5.95 -8.85 -2.18
CA ILE A 43 -5.72 -8.27 -0.83
C ILE A 43 -4.36 -8.69 -0.25
N ALA A 44 -3.97 -9.97 -0.43
CA ALA A 44 -2.66 -10.44 0.02
C ALA A 44 -1.51 -9.74 -0.73
N GLU A 45 -1.67 -9.55 -2.05
CA GLU A 45 -0.70 -8.83 -2.87
C GLU A 45 -0.54 -7.36 -2.47
N MET A 46 -1.63 -6.68 -2.11
CA MET A 46 -1.56 -5.34 -1.51
C MET A 46 -0.67 -5.32 -0.26
N GLY A 47 -0.85 -6.28 0.65
CA GLY A 47 -0.03 -6.40 1.85
C GLY A 47 1.46 -6.56 1.53
N VAL A 48 1.80 -7.39 0.53
CA VAL A 48 3.19 -7.56 0.07
C VAL A 48 3.78 -6.27 -0.49
N ILE A 49 3.00 -5.50 -1.26
CA ILE A 49 3.47 -4.23 -1.82
C ILE A 49 3.71 -3.21 -0.70
N ILE A 50 2.78 -3.10 0.26
CA ILE A 50 2.91 -2.20 1.42
C ILE A 50 4.16 -2.55 2.24
N ASP A 51 4.37 -3.82 2.56
CA ASP A 51 5.54 -4.27 3.33
C ASP A 51 6.86 -3.94 2.60
N ARG A 52 6.89 -4.08 1.27
CA ARG A 52 8.06 -3.73 0.46
C ARG A 52 8.30 -2.22 0.44
N ALA A 53 7.25 -1.42 0.30
CA ALA A 53 7.35 0.04 0.35
C ALA A 53 7.86 0.52 1.72
N GLU A 54 7.37 -0.06 2.82
CA GLU A 54 7.86 0.22 4.18
C GLU A 54 9.37 -0.09 4.31
N GLN A 55 9.87 -1.18 3.72
CA GLN A 55 11.30 -1.52 3.70
C GLN A 55 12.16 -0.51 2.92
N ILE A 56 11.67 -0.02 1.78
CA ILE A 56 12.36 1.01 0.99
C ILE A 56 12.43 2.30 1.79
N LEU A 57 11.33 2.70 2.44
CA LEU A 57 11.27 3.89 3.28
C LEU A 57 12.22 3.81 4.48
N GLU A 58 12.28 2.66 5.17
CA GLU A 58 13.25 2.42 6.24
C GLU A 58 14.69 2.58 5.76
N LYS A 59 15.00 2.08 4.55
CA LYS A 59 16.33 2.23 3.96
C LYS A 59 16.64 3.69 3.66
N LEU A 60 15.72 4.42 3.04
CA LEU A 60 15.88 5.83 2.70
C LEU A 60 16.11 6.71 3.93
N GLU A 61 15.35 6.50 5.00
CA GLU A 61 15.55 7.23 6.26
C GLU A 61 16.86 6.91 6.97
N LYS A 62 17.35 5.68 6.82
CA LYS A 62 18.61 5.27 7.43
C LYS A 62 19.81 5.79 6.67
N GLU A 63 19.77 5.71 5.34
CA GLU A 63 20.90 6.03 4.48
C GLU A 63 20.94 7.53 4.10
N CYS A 64 19.81 8.23 4.16
CA CYS A 64 19.65 9.63 3.78
C CYS A 64 20.45 10.03 2.51
N PRO A 65 20.29 9.29 1.39
CA PRO A 65 21.07 9.55 0.19
C PRO A 65 20.78 10.94 -0.39
N VAL A 66 21.76 11.49 -1.12
CA VAL A 66 21.61 12.78 -1.81
C VAL A 66 20.71 12.67 -3.05
N ASN A 67 20.61 11.48 -3.65
CA ASN A 67 19.73 11.18 -4.76
C ASN A 67 18.93 9.91 -4.43
N TRP A 68 17.61 10.00 -4.52
CA TRP A 68 16.65 8.92 -4.26
C TRP A 68 15.57 8.87 -5.35
N ASP A 69 15.85 9.39 -6.54
CA ASP A 69 14.86 9.49 -7.63
C ASP A 69 14.38 8.10 -8.08
N ALA A 70 15.24 7.09 -8.01
CA ALA A 70 14.91 5.72 -8.37
C ALA A 70 13.95 5.09 -7.35
N GLU A 71 14.25 5.21 -6.06
CA GLU A 71 13.38 4.74 -4.98
C GLU A 71 12.05 5.50 -4.97
N LYS A 72 12.08 6.80 -5.26
CA LYS A 72 10.86 7.59 -5.43
C LYS A 72 9.99 7.03 -6.55
N ALA A 73 10.55 6.80 -7.74
CA ALA A 73 9.79 6.28 -8.88
C ALA A 73 9.24 4.87 -8.59
N GLU A 74 10.01 4.04 -7.90
CA GLU A 74 9.57 2.72 -7.45
C GLU A 74 8.38 2.82 -6.48
N LEU A 75 8.46 3.70 -5.48
CA LEU A 75 7.38 3.93 -4.51
C LEU A 75 6.11 4.52 -5.14
N ASP A 76 6.26 5.47 -6.08
CA ASP A 76 5.13 6.02 -6.83
C ASP A 76 4.41 4.91 -7.63
N GLN A 77 5.16 4.01 -8.27
CA GLN A 77 4.58 2.86 -8.99
C GLN A 77 3.88 1.89 -8.03
N MET A 78 4.46 1.63 -6.85
CA MET A 78 3.83 0.76 -5.85
C MET A 78 2.47 1.29 -5.38
N ILE A 79 2.30 2.61 -5.25
CA ILE A 79 0.99 3.21 -4.93
C ILE A 79 -0.02 2.90 -6.04
N CYS A 80 0.37 3.05 -7.31
CA CYS A 80 -0.49 2.69 -8.44
C CYS A 80 -0.87 1.19 -8.39
N ASP A 81 0.10 0.32 -8.14
CA ASP A 81 -0.14 -1.13 -8.07
C ASP A 81 -1.09 -1.48 -6.92
N ILE A 82 -0.96 -0.86 -5.74
CA ILE A 82 -1.89 -1.06 -4.62
C ILE A 82 -3.31 -0.60 -5.01
N SER A 83 -3.43 0.55 -5.68
CA SER A 83 -4.72 1.08 -6.14
C SER A 83 -5.39 0.17 -7.17
N ASP A 84 -4.62 -0.44 -8.07
CA ASP A 84 -5.13 -1.41 -9.04
C ASP A 84 -5.64 -2.67 -8.33
N ARG A 85 -4.86 -3.22 -7.38
CA ARG A 85 -5.29 -4.39 -6.59
C ARG A 85 -6.48 -4.12 -5.69
N TRP A 86 -6.59 -2.90 -5.18
CA TRP A 86 -7.79 -2.46 -4.48
C TRP A 86 -9.03 -2.57 -5.37
N SER A 87 -8.93 -2.06 -6.60
CA SER A 87 -10.05 -2.05 -7.56
C SER A 87 -10.46 -3.46 -7.98
N GLU A 88 -9.53 -4.42 -7.99
CA GLU A 88 -9.84 -5.84 -8.18
C GLU A 88 -10.53 -6.47 -6.95
N ALA A 89 -10.12 -6.05 -5.75
CA ALA A 89 -10.61 -6.61 -4.49
C ALA A 89 -11.89 -5.92 -3.96
N SER A 90 -12.27 -4.77 -4.51
CA SER A 90 -13.33 -3.90 -4.01
C SER A 90 -14.08 -3.24 -5.17
N GLU A 91 -15.40 -3.23 -5.09
CA GLU A 91 -16.26 -2.45 -6.01
C GLU A 91 -16.33 -0.96 -5.64
N MET A 92 -15.75 -0.57 -4.50
CA MET A 92 -15.71 0.81 -4.00
C MET A 92 -14.35 1.45 -4.29
N SER A 93 -14.30 2.77 -4.51
CA SER A 93 -13.04 3.51 -4.64
C SER A 93 -12.23 3.44 -3.34
N PRO A 94 -10.88 3.47 -3.39
CA PRO A 94 -10.06 3.62 -2.18
C PRO A 94 -10.43 4.85 -1.34
N ASP A 95 -10.96 5.90 -1.97
CA ASP A 95 -11.34 7.16 -1.31
C ASP A 95 -12.72 7.09 -0.64
N ASP A 96 -13.54 6.08 -0.96
CA ASP A 96 -14.88 5.91 -0.36
C ASP A 96 -14.83 5.16 0.99
N PHE A 97 -13.63 4.85 1.49
CA PHE A 97 -13.44 4.04 2.70
C PHE A 97 -13.21 4.85 4.00
N ASP A 98 -13.31 6.18 3.93
CA ASP A 98 -13.21 7.10 5.08
C ASP A 98 -14.52 7.23 5.90
#